data_AF-A0A938MEY9-F1
#
_entry.id   AF-A0A938MEY9-F1
#
_cell.length_a   1.000
_cell.length_b   1.000
_cell.length_c   1.000
_cell.angle_alpha   90.00
_cell.angle_beta   90.00
_cell.angle_gamma   90.00
#
_symmetry.space_group_name_H-M   'P 1'
#
loop_
_entity.id
_entity.type
_entity.pdbx_description
1 polymer ?
#
loop_
_entity_poly.entity_id
_entity_poly.type
_entity_poly.pdbx_seq_one_letter_code
_entity_poly.pdbx_strand_id
1 'polypeptide(L)'
;EAQVDDLDVLTPVPDEELLAAVAHRPSPVGFLTLAGGLFGMVFGFAGAAWTHAQMGLITAGKPVVSIPPFIIVAFEMTVLFGALATLAGVVLLCRLPRPRLSTHYDPRASEDHYVLVVRSSPDRAEAAASILKAAGGEVRR
;
A
#
# COMPACT_ATOMS: atom_id res chain seq x y z
N GLU A 1 22.85 15.26 -16.09
CA GLU A 1 21.57 15.12 -15.38
C GLU A 1 20.47 15.67 -16.28
N ALA A 2 19.70 14.79 -16.93
CA ALA A 2 18.57 15.21 -17.75
C ALA A 2 17.35 15.34 -16.82
N GLN A 3 16.79 16.54 -16.71
CA GLN A 3 15.58 16.78 -15.94
C GLN A 3 14.40 16.16 -16.69
N VAL A 4 14.09 14.92 -16.34
CA VAL A 4 12.87 14.24 -16.77
C VAL A 4 11.78 14.64 -15.79
N ASP A 5 10.74 15.32 -16.27
CA ASP A 5 9.74 15.96 -15.42
C ASP A 5 8.83 14.94 -14.68
N ASP A 6 8.67 13.72 -15.19
CA ASP A 6 7.93 12.61 -14.55
C ASP A 6 8.41 11.25 -15.11
N LEU A 7 9.09 10.44 -14.27
CA LEU A 7 9.63 9.12 -14.60
C LEU A 7 8.94 8.06 -13.74
N ASP A 8 8.17 7.19 -14.39
CA ASP A 8 7.61 5.99 -13.79
C ASP A 8 8.43 4.76 -14.22
N VAL A 9 8.64 3.81 -13.32
CA VAL A 9 9.34 2.55 -13.64
C VAL A 9 8.43 1.38 -13.37
N LEU A 10 8.22 0.54 -14.39
CA LEU A 10 7.50 -0.72 -14.30
C LEU A 10 8.53 -1.84 -14.29
N THR A 11 8.51 -2.64 -13.22
CA THR A 11 9.43 -3.75 -13.01
C THR A 11 8.63 -5.03 -12.72
N PRO A 12 9.05 -6.19 -13.25
CA PRO A 12 8.39 -7.46 -12.97
C PRO A 12 8.63 -7.93 -11.53
N VAL A 13 9.73 -7.47 -10.92
CA VAL A 13 10.16 -7.87 -9.57
C VAL A 13 10.55 -6.66 -8.72
N PRO A 14 10.41 -6.76 -7.38
CA PRO A 14 10.94 -5.74 -6.49
C PRO A 14 12.47 -5.66 -6.60
N ASP A 15 13.00 -4.46 -6.80
CA ASP A 15 14.42 -4.19 -6.90
C ASP A 15 14.78 -3.00 -6.02
N GLU A 16 15.58 -3.23 -4.99
CA GLU A 16 15.95 -2.21 -4.00
C GLU A 16 16.90 -1.16 -4.57
N GLU A 17 17.79 -1.55 -5.49
CA GLU A 17 18.73 -0.61 -6.14
C GLU A 17 17.96 0.36 -7.03
N LEU A 18 16.97 -0.15 -7.76
CA LEU A 18 16.07 0.67 -8.56
C LEU A 18 15.21 1.59 -7.71
N LEU A 19 14.68 1.11 -6.59
CA LEU A 19 13.90 1.92 -5.64
C LEU A 19 14.75 3.01 -4.97
N ALA A 20 16.05 2.79 -4.78
CA ALA A 20 16.97 3.80 -4.28
C ALA A 20 17.33 4.83 -5.37
N ALA A 21 17.42 4.40 -6.63
CA ALA A 21 17.72 5.27 -7.77
C ALA A 21 16.54 6.18 -8.16
N VAL A 22 15.30 5.68 -8.01
CA VAL A 22 14.08 6.44 -8.27
C VAL A 22 13.64 7.10 -6.97
N ALA A 23 13.59 8.44 -6.92
CA ALA A 23 13.19 9.17 -5.72
C ALA A 23 11.75 8.81 -5.31
N HIS A 24 11.58 7.89 -4.35
CA HIS A 24 10.28 7.48 -3.85
C HIS A 24 9.94 8.17 -2.53
N ARG A 25 8.68 8.59 -2.38
CA ARG A 25 8.16 9.12 -1.11
C ARG A 25 7.61 7.98 -0.25
N PRO A 26 7.76 8.04 1.09
CA PRO A 26 7.16 7.03 1.95
C PRO A 26 5.64 6.97 1.77
N SER A 27 5.11 5.75 1.71
CA SER A 27 3.68 5.51 1.50
C SER A 27 2.86 5.82 2.76
N PRO A 28 1.71 6.51 2.64
CA PRO A 28 0.85 6.81 3.79
C PRO A 28 0.03 5.60 4.29
N VAL A 29 0.15 4.42 3.65
CA VAL A 29 -0.58 3.19 4.03
C VAL A 29 -0.36 2.85 5.51
N GLY A 30 0.87 3.00 6.02
CA GLY A 30 1.18 2.69 7.41
C GLY A 30 0.39 3.51 8.44
N PHE A 31 0.07 4.77 8.11
CA PHE A 31 -0.78 5.60 8.97
C PHE A 31 -2.23 5.08 8.99
N LEU A 32 -2.72 4.60 7.85
CA LEU A 32 -4.05 3.99 7.74
C LEU A 32 -4.13 2.68 8.54
N THR A 33 -3.10 1.84 8.47
CA THR A 33 -2.96 0.63 9.29
C THR A 33 -3.00 0.95 10.77
N LEU A 34 -2.25 1.96 11.21
CA LEU A 34 -2.21 2.40 12.61
C LEU A 34 -3.58 2.90 13.09
N ALA A 35 -4.26 3.74 12.29
CA ALA A 35 -5.58 4.24 12.62
C ALA A 35 -6.61 3.11 12.72
N GLY A 36 -6.59 2.15 11.79
CA GLY A 36 -7.43 0.96 11.82
C GLY A 36 -7.17 0.06 13.03
N GLY A 37 -5.90 -0.17 13.35
CA GLY A 37 -5.51 -0.95 14.53
C GLY A 37 -5.97 -0.31 15.84
N LEU A 38 -5.75 1.01 16.01
CA LEU A 38 -6.19 1.73 17.20
C LEU A 38 -7.71 1.70 17.36
N PHE A 39 -8.44 1.88 16.25
CA PHE A 39 -9.90 1.71 16.23
C PHE A 39 -10.31 0.30 16.64
N GLY A 40 -9.66 -0.73 16.08
CA GLY A 40 -9.94 -2.12 16.41
C GLY A 40 -9.67 -2.49 17.87
N MET A 41 -8.61 -1.94 18.46
CA MET A 41 -8.29 -2.13 19.87
C MET A 41 -9.39 -1.58 20.78
N VAL A 42 -9.80 -0.32 20.54
CA VAL A 42 -10.85 0.35 21.33
C VAL A 42 -12.19 -0.36 21.13
N PHE A 43 -12.54 -0.68 19.88
CA PHE A 43 -13.78 -1.36 19.54
C PHE A 43 -13.86 -2.76 20.14
N GLY A 44 -12.78 -3.55 20.05
CA GLY A 44 -12.73 -4.91 20.59
C GLY A 44 -12.83 -4.94 22.11
N PHE A 45 -12.09 -4.06 22.80
CA PHE A 45 -12.15 -3.96 24.25
C PHE A 45 -13.53 -3.46 24.73
N ALA A 46 -14.04 -2.38 24.14
CA ALA A 46 -15.33 -1.81 24.49
C ALA A 46 -16.48 -2.78 24.19
N GLY A 47 -16.44 -3.48 23.05
CA GLY A 47 -17.45 -4.48 22.67
C GLY A 47 -17.49 -5.67 23.63
N ALA A 48 -16.32 -6.18 24.04
CA ALA A 48 -16.23 -7.26 25.03
C ALA A 48 -16.75 -6.81 26.40
N ALA A 49 -16.33 -5.63 26.87
CA ALA A 49 -16.78 -5.06 28.14
C ALA A 49 -18.29 -4.77 28.14
N TRP A 50 -18.82 -4.19 27.07
CA TRP A 50 -20.24 -3.88 26.94
C TRP A 50 -21.09 -5.14 26.96
N THR A 51 -20.71 -6.16 26.18
CA THR A 51 -21.46 -7.42 26.12
C THR A 51 -21.49 -8.10 27.50
N HIS A 52 -20.35 -8.13 28.19
CA HIS A 52 -20.28 -8.76 29.50
C HIS A 52 -21.02 -7.96 30.58
N ALA A 53 -21.00 -6.63 30.51
CA ALA A 53 -21.77 -5.75 31.38
C ALA A 53 -23.29 -5.93 31.21
N GLN A 54 -23.77 -6.09 29.97
CA GLN A 54 -25.19 -6.32 29.66
C GLN A 54 -25.67 -7.69 30.14
N MET A 55 -24.82 -8.72 30.03
CA MET A 55 -25.17 -10.08 30.43
C MET A 55 -25.12 -10.29 31.95
N GLY A 56 -24.40 -9.44 32.69
CA GLY A 56 -24.23 -9.58 34.14
C GLY A 56 -23.56 -10.90 34.56
N LEU A 57 -22.82 -11.55 33.66
CA LEU A 57 -22.25 -12.88 33.89
C LEU A 57 -21.06 -12.80 34.86
N ILE A 58 -21.09 -13.61 35.91
CA ILE A 58 -19.93 -13.84 36.78
C ILE A 58 -19.38 -15.23 36.45
N THR A 59 -18.39 -15.27 35.58
CA THR A 59 -17.72 -16.51 35.17
C THR A 59 -16.48 -16.76 36.02
N ALA A 60 -16.41 -17.92 36.67
CA ALA A 60 -15.30 -18.33 37.54
C ALA A 60 -14.97 -17.34 38.68
N GLY A 61 -15.98 -16.65 39.22
CA GLY A 61 -15.83 -15.70 40.34
C GLY A 61 -15.08 -14.41 39.99
N LYS A 62 -14.81 -14.16 38.71
CA LYS A 62 -14.10 -12.97 38.25
C LYS A 62 -15.03 -11.75 38.14
N PRO A 63 -14.50 -10.52 38.26
CA PRO A 63 -15.31 -9.32 38.09
C PRO A 63 -15.95 -9.27 36.69
N VAL A 64 -17.12 -8.62 36.62
CA VAL A 64 -17.89 -8.42 35.38
C VAL A 64 -17.06 -7.72 34.29
N VAL A 65 -16.04 -6.95 34.66
CA VAL A 65 -15.04 -6.48 33.70
C VAL A 65 -13.71 -7.13 34.04
N SER A 66 -13.40 -8.21 33.32
CA SER A 66 -12.14 -8.94 33.46
C SER A 66 -11.17 -8.53 32.37
N ILE A 67 -10.14 -7.77 32.72
CA ILE A 67 -9.16 -7.23 31.76
C ILE A 67 -8.39 -8.33 30.99
N PRO A 68 -7.86 -9.39 31.62
CA PRO A 68 -7.04 -10.38 30.90
C PRO A 68 -7.71 -11.05 29.69
N PRO A 69 -8.97 -11.54 29.77
CA PRO A 69 -9.64 -12.10 28.60
C PRO A 69 -9.99 -11.05 27.53
N PHE A 70 -10.26 -9.80 27.93
CA PHE A 70 -10.63 -8.75 26.97
C PHE A 70 -9.44 -8.28 26.14
N ILE A 71 -8.21 -8.40 26.66
CA ILE A 71 -6.99 -8.13 25.89
C ILE A 71 -6.89 -9.06 24.68
N ILE A 72 -7.26 -10.34 24.81
CA ILE A 72 -7.22 -11.31 23.71
C ILE A 72 -8.16 -10.85 22.59
N VAL A 73 -9.39 -10.48 22.93
CA VAL A 73 -10.36 -9.96 21.96
C VAL A 73 -9.88 -8.65 21.34
N ALA A 74 -9.38 -7.71 22.16
CA ALA A 74 -8.86 -6.44 21.67
C ALA A 74 -7.66 -6.63 20.72
N PHE A 75 -6.78 -7.60 20.98
CA PHE A 75 -5.65 -7.95 20.12
C PHE A 75 -6.12 -8.45 18.75
N GLU A 76 -7.04 -9.41 18.71
CA GLU A 76 -7.57 -9.93 17.44
C GLU A 76 -8.27 -8.83 16.63
N MET A 77 -9.05 -7.97 17.30
CA MET A 77 -9.72 -6.86 16.65
C MET A 77 -8.74 -5.79 16.14
N THR A 78 -7.63 -5.56 16.84
CA THR A 78 -6.53 -4.70 16.39
C THR A 78 -5.94 -5.23 15.08
N VAL A 79 -5.61 -6.52 15.02
CA VAL A 79 -5.04 -7.15 13.82
C VAL A 79 -6.04 -7.13 12.66
N LEU A 80 -7.31 -7.48 12.93
CA LEU A 80 -8.37 -7.50 11.93
C LEU A 80 -8.58 -6.11 11.29
N PHE A 81 -8.83 -5.08 12.10
CA PHE A 81 -9.07 -3.73 11.57
C PHE A 81 -7.81 -3.09 11.00
N GLY A 82 -6.63 -3.38 11.55
CA GLY A 82 -5.36 -2.97 10.96
C GLY A 82 -5.15 -3.56 9.57
N ALA A 83 -5.40 -4.87 9.38
CA ALA A 83 -5.30 -5.53 8.08
C ALA A 83 -6.34 -4.99 7.08
N LEU A 84 -7.59 -4.80 7.50
CA LEU A 84 -8.64 -4.23 6.64
C LEU A 84 -8.33 -2.79 6.22
N ALA A 85 -7.84 -1.95 7.14
CA ALA A 85 -7.43 -0.59 6.83
C ALA A 85 -6.21 -0.56 5.89
N THR A 86 -5.27 -1.50 6.06
CA THR A 86 -4.11 -1.66 5.16
C THR A 86 -4.57 -2.01 3.75
N LEU A 87 -5.44 -3.01 3.63
CA LEU A 87 -5.99 -3.44 2.35
C LEU A 87 -6.76 -2.30 1.67
N ALA A 88 -7.63 -1.60 2.42
CA ALA A 88 -8.34 -0.43 1.92
C ALA A 88 -7.37 0.67 1.47
N GLY A 89 -6.31 0.92 2.24
CA GLY A 89 -5.26 1.88 1.90
C GLY A 89 -4.57 1.55 0.58
N VAL A 90 -4.14 0.30 0.40
CA VAL A 90 -3.52 -0.17 -0.84
C VAL A 90 -4.49 -0.02 -2.01
N VAL A 91 -5.74 -0.49 -1.87
CA VAL A 91 -6.75 -0.41 -2.94
C VAL A 91 -7.01 1.06 -3.34
N LEU A 92 -7.18 1.95 -2.38
CA LEU A 92 -7.49 3.36 -2.64
C LEU A 92 -6.29 4.13 -3.19
N LEU A 93 -5.11 3.98 -2.60
CA LEU A 93 -3.89 4.72 -2.99
C LEU A 93 -3.32 4.21 -4.31
N CYS A 94 -3.37 2.90 -4.58
CA CYS A 94 -2.99 2.35 -5.87
C CYS A 94 -4.07 2.57 -6.95
N ARG A 95 -5.27 3.07 -6.57
CA ARG A 95 -6.42 3.31 -7.44
C ARG A 95 -6.88 2.03 -8.14
N LEU A 96 -7.05 0.97 -7.35
CA LEU A 96 -7.60 -0.31 -7.79
C LEU A 96 -9.14 -0.32 -7.65
N PRO A 97 -9.87 -1.06 -8.51
CA PRO A 97 -9.38 -1.78 -9.68
C PRO A 97 -9.06 -0.83 -10.85
N ARG A 98 -8.05 -1.17 -11.66
CA ARG A 98 -7.73 -0.49 -12.92
C ARG A 98 -8.30 -1.32 -14.08
N PRO A 99 -9.57 -1.15 -14.48
CA PRO A 99 -10.23 -2.01 -15.46
C PRO A 99 -9.65 -1.87 -16.88
N ARG A 100 -8.93 -0.79 -17.16
CA ARG A 100 -8.19 -0.60 -18.41
C ARG A 100 -6.77 -0.18 -18.07
N LEU A 101 -5.80 -0.94 -18.57
CA LEU A 101 -4.39 -0.54 -18.56
C LEU A 101 -4.19 0.61 -19.55
N SER A 102 -3.13 1.41 -19.34
CA SER A 102 -2.82 2.49 -20.28
C SER A 102 -2.51 1.91 -21.66
N THR A 103 -2.82 2.65 -22.73
CA THR A 103 -2.48 2.25 -24.10
C THR A 103 -0.97 2.06 -24.29
N HIS A 104 -0.16 2.71 -23.46
CA HIS A 104 1.30 2.63 -23.47
C HIS A 104 1.86 1.57 -22.51
N TYR A 105 1.03 0.71 -21.92
CA TYR A 105 1.50 -0.41 -21.12
C TYR A 105 2.05 -1.52 -22.03
N ASP A 106 3.31 -1.87 -21.85
CA ASP A 106 3.93 -3.04 -22.49
C ASP A 106 3.76 -4.27 -21.59
N PRO A 107 3.11 -5.37 -22.03
CA PRO A 107 2.95 -6.59 -21.24
C PRO A 107 4.26 -7.18 -20.74
N ARG A 108 5.36 -6.96 -21.46
CA ARG A 108 6.70 -7.44 -21.06
C ARG A 108 7.19 -6.83 -19.74
N ALA A 109 6.62 -5.69 -19.34
CA ALA A 109 6.91 -5.06 -18.05
C ALA A 109 6.56 -5.95 -16.85
N SER A 110 5.69 -6.94 -17.05
CA SER A 110 5.30 -7.91 -16.01
C SER A 110 5.87 -9.31 -16.26
N GLU A 111 6.66 -9.50 -17.32
CA GLU A 111 7.28 -10.78 -17.67
C GLU A 111 8.78 -10.75 -17.39
N ASP A 112 9.54 -10.02 -18.21
CA ASP A 112 11.00 -10.11 -18.27
C ASP A 112 11.72 -8.78 -18.52
N HIS A 113 11.00 -7.67 -18.76
CA HIS A 113 11.61 -6.37 -19.06
C HIS A 113 11.38 -5.34 -17.95
N TYR A 114 12.42 -4.54 -17.67
CA TYR A 114 12.28 -3.28 -16.95
C TYR A 114 11.85 -2.19 -17.94
N VAL A 115 10.70 -1.56 -17.69
CA VAL A 115 10.12 -0.56 -18.59
C VAL A 115 10.13 0.82 -17.92
N LEU A 116 10.84 1.76 -18.53
CA LEU A 116 10.91 3.16 -18.12
C LEU A 116 9.85 3.96 -18.88
N VAL A 117 8.91 4.54 -18.16
CA VAL A 117 7.85 5.40 -18.71
C VAL A 117 8.23 6.85 -18.44
N VAL A 118 8.65 7.54 -19.49
CA VAL A 118 9.05 8.95 -19.42
C VAL A 118 7.94 9.82 -19.98
N ARG A 119 7.32 10.66 -19.13
CA ARG A 119 6.44 11.71 -19.65
C ARG A 119 7.29 12.93 -20.01
N SER A 120 7.17 13.36 -21.25
CA SER A 120 7.93 14.51 -21.77
C SER A 120 7.04 15.37 -22.67
N SER A 121 7.38 16.65 -22.78
CA SER A 121 6.79 17.52 -23.80
C SER A 121 7.25 17.06 -25.20
N PRO A 122 6.48 17.35 -26.26
CA PRO A 122 6.84 16.96 -27.63
C PRO A 122 8.25 17.40 -28.02
N ASP A 123 8.65 18.59 -27.58
CA ASP A 123 9.93 19.23 -27.88
C ASP A 123 11.12 18.50 -27.21
N ARG A 124 10.88 17.78 -26.12
CA ARG A 124 11.89 17.01 -25.35
C ARG A 124 11.84 15.51 -25.63
N ALA A 125 10.81 15.02 -26.28
CA ALA A 125 10.62 13.59 -26.53
C ALA A 125 11.76 12.98 -27.36
N GLU A 126 12.31 13.72 -28.33
CA GLU A 126 13.43 13.25 -29.14
C GLU A 126 14.75 13.21 -28.36
N ALA A 127 14.99 14.19 -27.50
CA ALA A 127 16.13 14.21 -26.59
C ALA A 127 16.04 13.08 -25.56
N ALA A 128 14.86 12.81 -24.99
CA ALA A 128 14.65 11.70 -24.08
C ALA A 128 14.90 10.35 -24.78
N ALA A 129 14.38 10.19 -26.01
CA ALA A 129 14.58 8.98 -26.80
C ALA A 129 16.06 8.74 -27.16
N SER A 130 16.82 9.79 -27.46
CA SER A 130 18.25 9.66 -27.78
C SER A 130 19.07 9.27 -26.56
N ILE A 131 18.76 9.81 -25.38
CA ILE A 131 19.39 9.44 -24.10
C ILE A 131 19.12 7.96 -23.78
N LEU A 132 17.86 7.50 -23.89
CA LEU A 132 17.49 6.11 -23.61
C LEU A 132 18.17 5.12 -24.57
N LYS A 133 18.26 5.46 -25.87
CA LYS A 133 18.99 4.64 -26.85
C LYS A 133 20.49 4.61 -26.55
N ALA A 134 21.08 5.74 -26.18
CA ALA A 134 22.49 5.82 -25.80
C ALA A 134 22.81 4.96 -24.55
N ALA A 135 21.84 4.81 -23.64
CA ALA A 135 21.93 3.93 -22.48
C ALA A 135 21.67 2.44 -22.81
N GLY A 136 21.39 2.09 -24.08
CA GLY A 136 21.15 0.71 -24.52
C GLY A 136 19.69 0.26 -24.50
N GLY A 137 18.73 1.17 -24.26
CA GLY A 137 17.30 0.86 -24.21
C GLY A 137 16.61 0.82 -25.58
N GLU A 138 15.63 -0.07 -25.73
CA GLU A 138 14.64 -0.03 -26.83
C GLU A 138 13.61 1.07 -26.53
N VAL A 139 13.37 1.98 -27.48
CA VAL A 139 12.42 3.11 -27.30
C VAL A 139 11.18 2.90 -28.15
N ARG A 140 10.02 2.91 -27.49
CA ARG A 140 8.68 2.90 -28.11
C ARG A 140 7.96 4.22 -27.78
N ARG A 141 7.24 4.78 -28.74
CA ARG A 141 6.44 6.02 -28.61
C ARG A 141 4.96 5.68 -28.50
#